data_AF-A0AAE2XTE2-F1
#
_entry.id   AF-A0AAE2XTE2-F1
#
_cell.length_a   1.000
_cell.length_b   1.000
_cell.length_c   1.000
_cell.angle_alpha   90.00
_cell.angle_beta   90.00
_cell.angle_gamma   90.00
#
_symmetry.space_group_name_H-M   'P 1'
#
loop_
_entity.id
_entity.type
_entity.pdbx_description
1 polymer ?
#
loop_
_entity_poly.entity_id
_entity_poly.type
_entity_poly.pdbx_seq_one_letter_code
_entity_poly.pdbx_strand_id
1 'polypeptide(L)'
;MRHLELLEGAVSACRQNLAVKEGENVVVVVDPEMVVYGEAFAYAAEMMGADVTLALMKDRGRHGAEPPRPVAAAMEAADVFILTTTHSLSHTEARRRATERGGRGASLPGVTKQMFLEPMMADYGYVKRVTEAVASLLDRGEKVRLTSPSGTDLTLSLEGRVAMRDDGDYTRPGLWGNLPAGEACIA
;
A
#
# COMPACT_ATOMS: atom_id res chain seq x y z
N MET A 1 2.09 4.28 -25.54
CA MET A 1 1.79 4.12 -24.11
C MET A 1 2.36 5.34 -23.41
N ARG A 2 1.53 6.16 -22.73
CA ARG A 2 2.03 7.33 -21.99
C ARG A 2 2.76 6.79 -20.73
N HIS A 3 3.87 7.41 -20.33
CA HIS A 3 4.58 7.15 -19.06
C HIS A 3 5.17 5.73 -18.86
N LEU A 4 5.80 5.16 -19.90
CA LEU A 4 6.56 3.90 -19.82
C LEU A 4 7.57 3.84 -18.66
N GLU A 5 8.12 4.99 -18.27
CA GLU A 5 9.04 5.12 -17.15
C GLU A 5 8.46 4.70 -15.77
N LEU A 6 7.13 4.71 -15.61
CA LEU A 6 6.47 4.27 -14.36
C LEU A 6 6.18 2.77 -14.36
N LEU A 7 6.20 2.14 -15.53
CA LEU A 7 5.71 0.79 -15.71
C LEU A 7 6.56 -0.25 -14.95
N GLU A 8 7.88 -0.06 -14.90
CA GLU A 8 8.78 -0.98 -14.17
C GLU A 8 8.46 -1.01 -12.68
N GLY A 9 8.28 0.15 -12.05
CA GLY A 9 7.87 0.24 -10.64
C GLY A 9 6.49 -0.37 -10.40
N ALA A 10 5.53 -0.11 -11.29
CA ALA A 10 4.19 -0.71 -11.21
C ALA A 10 4.22 -2.24 -11.33
N VAL A 11 4.98 -2.78 -12.30
CA VAL A 11 5.17 -4.22 -12.51
C VAL A 11 5.88 -4.85 -11.31
N SER A 12 6.91 -4.19 -10.78
CA SER A 12 7.59 -4.62 -9.56
C SER A 12 6.60 -4.77 -8.41
N ALA A 13 5.79 -3.75 -8.14
CA ALA A 13 4.82 -3.77 -7.05
C ALA A 13 3.69 -4.80 -7.26
N CYS A 14 3.12 -4.88 -8.46
CA CYS A 14 2.11 -5.90 -8.78
C CYS A 14 2.66 -7.33 -8.59
N ARG A 15 3.94 -7.56 -8.88
CA ARG A 15 4.58 -8.88 -8.77
C ARG A 15 5.03 -9.20 -7.35
N GLN A 16 5.80 -8.32 -6.73
CA GLN A 16 6.48 -8.57 -5.46
C GLN A 16 5.55 -8.35 -4.26
N ASN A 17 4.75 -7.29 -4.28
CA ASN A 17 3.94 -6.88 -3.14
C ASN A 17 2.53 -7.47 -3.19
N LEU A 18 1.93 -7.47 -4.38
CA LEU A 18 0.54 -7.90 -4.56
C LEU A 18 0.42 -9.32 -5.13
N ALA A 19 1.47 -9.87 -5.74
CA ALA A 19 1.45 -11.16 -6.43
C ALA A 19 0.22 -11.34 -7.33
N VAL A 20 -0.08 -10.34 -8.18
CA VAL A 20 -1.19 -10.37 -9.14
C VAL A 20 -1.03 -11.59 -10.06
N LYS A 21 -2.14 -12.28 -10.33
CA LYS A 21 -2.19 -13.50 -11.15
C LYS A 21 -3.14 -13.35 -12.33
N GLU A 22 -2.92 -14.19 -13.34
CA GLU A 22 -3.80 -14.34 -14.48
C GLU A 22 -5.24 -14.67 -14.03
N GLY A 23 -6.22 -13.97 -14.60
CA GLY A 23 -7.65 -14.14 -14.31
C GLY A 23 -8.15 -13.51 -13.01
N GLU A 24 -7.30 -12.87 -12.20
CA GLU A 24 -7.77 -12.12 -11.02
C GLU A 24 -8.47 -10.82 -11.43
N ASN A 25 -9.53 -10.46 -10.69
CA ASN A 25 -10.21 -9.18 -10.84
C ASN A 25 -9.44 -8.10 -10.07
N VAL A 26 -8.92 -7.11 -10.79
CA VAL A 26 -8.12 -6.02 -10.21
C VAL A 26 -8.87 -4.71 -10.38
N VAL A 27 -9.07 -3.98 -9.28
CA VAL A 27 -9.57 -2.60 -9.34
C VAL A 27 -8.46 -1.61 -8.99
N VAL A 28 -8.24 -0.66 -9.88
CA VAL A 28 -7.37 0.49 -9.62
C VAL A 28 -8.25 1.72 -9.40
N VAL A 29 -8.13 2.35 -8.23
CA VAL A 29 -8.93 3.52 -7.86
C VAL A 29 -8.05 4.76 -7.94
N VAL A 30 -8.52 5.76 -8.68
CA VAL A 30 -7.83 7.04 -8.89
C VAL A 30 -8.74 8.23 -8.61
N ASP A 31 -8.11 9.37 -8.29
CA ASP A 31 -8.69 10.69 -8.48
C ASP A 31 -7.90 11.46 -9.56
N PRO A 32 -8.40 12.62 -10.07
CA PRO A 32 -7.85 13.26 -11.26
C PRO A 32 -6.35 13.54 -11.22
N GLU A 33 -5.79 13.87 -10.06
CA GLU A 33 -4.35 14.17 -9.89
C GLU A 33 -3.49 12.90 -10.01
N MET A 34 -4.06 11.73 -9.72
CA MET A 34 -3.32 10.46 -9.60
C MET A 34 -3.54 9.51 -10.77
N VAL A 35 -4.30 9.92 -11.80
CA VAL A 35 -4.65 9.07 -12.96
C VAL A 35 -3.43 8.44 -13.59
N VAL A 36 -2.35 9.20 -13.80
CA VAL A 36 -1.13 8.71 -14.44
C VAL A 36 -0.48 7.53 -13.71
N TYR A 37 -0.54 7.53 -12.38
CA TYR A 37 0.02 6.47 -11.54
C TYR A 37 -0.90 5.23 -11.53
N GLY A 38 -2.22 5.45 -11.48
CA GLY A 38 -3.18 4.36 -11.58
C GLY A 38 -3.17 3.68 -12.96
N GLU A 39 -3.02 4.44 -14.05
CA GLU A 39 -2.85 3.89 -15.39
C GLU A 39 -1.63 2.96 -15.46
N ALA A 40 -0.50 3.33 -14.83
CA ALA A 40 0.69 2.48 -14.79
C ALA A 40 0.41 1.14 -14.09
N PHE A 41 -0.33 1.15 -12.97
CA PHE A 41 -0.75 -0.08 -12.29
C PHE A 41 -1.76 -0.90 -13.09
N ALA A 42 -2.71 -0.25 -13.76
CA ALA A 42 -3.68 -0.93 -14.60
C ALA A 42 -2.97 -1.70 -15.73
N TYR A 43 -2.07 -1.04 -16.46
CA TYR A 43 -1.27 -1.71 -17.49
C TYR A 43 -0.39 -2.82 -16.93
N ALA A 44 0.24 -2.60 -15.77
CA ALA A 44 1.07 -3.63 -15.13
C ALA A 44 0.26 -4.88 -14.75
N ALA A 45 -0.96 -4.72 -14.25
CA ALA A 45 -1.85 -5.82 -13.93
C ALA A 45 -2.37 -6.53 -15.19
N GLU A 46 -2.76 -5.79 -16.24
CA GLU A 46 -3.15 -6.36 -17.53
C GLU A 46 -2.02 -7.20 -18.15
N MET A 47 -0.77 -6.73 -18.07
CA MET A 47 0.41 -7.47 -18.54
C MET A 47 0.62 -8.81 -17.80
N MET A 48 0.03 -8.97 -16.61
CA MET A 48 0.03 -10.21 -15.83
C MET A 48 -1.21 -11.10 -16.11
N GLY A 49 -2.07 -10.69 -17.04
CA GLY A 49 -3.26 -11.44 -17.44
C GLY A 49 -4.48 -11.22 -16.52
N ALA A 50 -4.47 -10.20 -15.67
CA ALA A 50 -5.61 -9.86 -14.83
C ALA A 50 -6.75 -9.20 -15.62
N ASP A 51 -7.98 -9.29 -15.10
CA ASP A 51 -9.13 -8.51 -15.58
C ASP A 51 -9.19 -7.20 -14.78
N VAL A 52 -8.94 -6.07 -15.46
CA VAL A 52 -8.65 -4.80 -14.80
C VAL A 52 -9.76 -3.78 -14.99
N THR A 53 -10.20 -3.18 -13.89
CA THR A 53 -11.09 -2.01 -13.88
C THR A 53 -10.37 -0.79 -13.31
N LEU A 54 -10.26 0.29 -14.09
CA LEU A 54 -9.80 1.60 -13.62
C LEU A 54 -10.99 2.48 -13.23
N ALA A 55 -11.12 2.79 -11.94
CA ALA A 55 -12.22 3.56 -11.37
C ALA A 55 -11.77 4.98 -11.00
N LEU A 56 -12.22 5.98 -11.77
CA LEU A 56 -12.03 7.39 -11.46
C LEU A 56 -13.11 7.91 -10.51
N MET A 57 -12.69 8.56 -9.42
CA MET A 57 -13.57 9.26 -8.50
C MET A 57 -13.08 10.67 -8.19
N LYS A 58 -13.94 11.50 -7.61
CA LYS A 58 -13.54 12.80 -7.07
C LYS A 58 -12.64 12.60 -5.84
N ASP A 59 -11.62 13.44 -5.69
CA ASP A 59 -10.86 13.55 -4.44
C ASP A 59 -11.80 13.73 -3.24
N ARG A 60 -11.45 13.08 -2.14
CA ARG A 60 -12.22 13.05 -0.89
C ARG A 60 -11.92 14.23 0.03
N GLY A 61 -10.82 14.95 -0.20
CA GLY A 61 -10.43 16.16 0.52
C GLY A 61 -9.93 15.94 1.96
N ARG A 62 -9.88 14.68 2.42
CA ARG A 62 -9.22 14.26 3.67
C ARG A 62 -8.97 12.75 3.66
N HIS A 63 -7.99 12.30 4.42
CA HIS A 63 -7.73 10.88 4.66
C HIS A 63 -8.92 10.22 5.38
N GLY A 64 -9.21 8.97 5.03
CA GLY A 64 -10.27 8.16 5.66
C GLY A 64 -11.71 8.56 5.32
N ALA A 65 -11.92 9.47 4.35
CA ALA A 65 -13.25 9.75 3.85
C ALA A 65 -13.70 8.68 2.84
N GLU A 66 -14.91 8.15 3.04
CA GLU A 66 -15.45 7.05 2.20
C GLU A 66 -15.49 7.39 0.71
N PRO A 67 -15.14 6.43 -0.17
CA PRO A 67 -15.33 6.59 -1.60
C PRO A 67 -16.82 6.52 -2.00
N PRO A 68 -17.18 6.94 -3.22
CA PRO A 68 -18.55 6.77 -3.73
C PRO A 68 -18.98 5.30 -3.73
N ARG A 69 -20.28 5.05 -3.54
CA ARG A 69 -20.86 3.68 -3.49
C ARG A 69 -20.42 2.77 -4.65
N PRO A 70 -20.35 3.22 -5.92
CA PRO A 70 -19.86 2.37 -7.01
C PRO A 70 -18.40 1.94 -6.84
N VAL A 71 -17.52 2.83 -6.37
CA VAL A 71 -16.11 2.53 -6.11
C VAL A 71 -15.99 1.56 -4.94
N ALA A 72 -16.74 1.79 -3.86
CA ALA A 72 -16.74 0.88 -2.71
C ALA A 72 -17.19 -0.55 -3.11
N ALA A 73 -18.21 -0.66 -3.97
CA ALA A 73 -18.68 -1.95 -4.47
C ALA A 73 -17.64 -2.64 -5.37
N ALA A 74 -16.94 -1.88 -6.22
CA ALA A 74 -15.86 -2.42 -7.04
C ALA A 74 -14.68 -2.91 -6.19
N MET A 75 -14.29 -2.15 -5.16
CA MET A 75 -13.28 -2.58 -4.17
C MET A 75 -13.70 -3.87 -3.46
N GLU A 76 -14.95 -3.97 -3.05
CA GLU A 76 -15.48 -5.14 -2.33
C GLU A 76 -15.59 -6.40 -3.19
N ALA A 77 -15.67 -6.25 -4.52
CA ALA A 77 -15.78 -7.35 -5.48
C ALA A 77 -14.43 -7.80 -6.08
N ALA A 78 -13.35 -7.06 -5.85
CA ALA A 78 -12.05 -7.33 -6.46
C ALA A 78 -11.18 -8.30 -5.63
N ASP A 79 -10.39 -9.11 -6.33
CA ASP A 79 -9.34 -9.95 -5.72
C ASP A 79 -8.14 -9.08 -5.28
N VAL A 80 -7.84 -8.05 -6.06
CA VAL A 80 -6.79 -7.06 -5.77
C VAL A 80 -7.31 -5.63 -5.93
N PHE A 81 -7.07 -4.78 -4.95
CA PHE A 81 -7.32 -3.35 -5.04
C PHE A 81 -6.03 -2.53 -4.97
N ILE A 82 -5.92 -1.50 -5.81
CA ILE A 82 -4.78 -0.58 -5.84
C ILE A 82 -5.33 0.85 -5.74
N LEU A 83 -5.04 1.55 -4.64
CA LEU A 83 -5.65 2.85 -4.33
C LEU A 83 -4.61 3.96 -4.52
N THR A 84 -4.49 4.44 -5.74
CA THR A 84 -3.64 5.59 -6.13
C THR A 84 -4.45 6.87 -6.07
N THR A 85 -4.55 7.48 -4.89
CA THR A 85 -5.40 8.65 -4.63
C THR A 85 -4.60 9.75 -3.94
N THR A 86 -5.07 10.99 -3.99
CA THR A 86 -4.49 12.14 -3.30
C THR A 86 -4.60 11.96 -1.79
N HIS A 87 -5.78 11.57 -1.32
CA HIS A 87 -6.02 11.26 0.10
C HIS A 87 -6.23 9.77 0.31
N SER A 88 -5.73 9.26 1.44
CA SER A 88 -5.76 7.84 1.77
C SER A 88 -7.17 7.30 1.99
N LEU A 89 -7.42 6.11 1.45
CA LEU A 89 -8.61 5.29 1.70
C LEU A 89 -8.34 4.13 2.69
N SER A 90 -7.14 4.06 3.27
CA SER A 90 -6.70 2.99 4.18
C SER A 90 -7.61 2.80 5.38
N HIS A 91 -8.15 3.88 5.95
CA HIS A 91 -9.04 3.84 7.11
C HIS A 91 -10.49 4.11 6.72
N THR A 92 -11.01 3.32 5.78
CA THR A 92 -12.41 3.35 5.33
C THR A 92 -13.10 2.00 5.53
N GLU A 93 -14.42 2.03 5.68
CA GLU A 93 -15.28 0.86 5.67
C GLU A 93 -15.25 0.16 4.30
N ALA A 94 -15.11 0.91 3.20
CA ALA A 94 -14.91 0.33 1.88
C ALA A 94 -13.68 -0.59 1.82
N ARG A 95 -12.50 -0.11 2.28
CA ARG A 95 -11.28 -0.93 2.33
C ARG A 95 -11.47 -2.11 3.28
N ARG A 96 -12.02 -1.87 4.47
CA ARG A 96 -12.27 -2.92 5.47
C ARG A 96 -13.11 -4.06 4.88
N ARG A 97 -14.25 -3.75 4.26
CA ARG A 97 -15.12 -4.74 3.62
C ARG A 97 -14.42 -5.51 2.50
N ALA A 98 -13.63 -4.83 1.66
CA ALA A 98 -12.84 -5.50 0.62
C ALA A 98 -11.91 -6.56 1.22
N THR A 99 -11.18 -6.21 2.29
CA THR A 99 -10.28 -7.16 2.97
C THR A 99 -11.01 -8.26 3.73
N GLU A 100 -12.16 -7.97 4.35
CA GLU A 100 -13.00 -8.97 5.02
C GLU A 100 -13.59 -10.00 4.03
N ARG A 101 -13.76 -9.62 2.76
CA ARG A 101 -14.14 -10.54 1.67
C ARG A 101 -12.97 -11.29 1.02
N GLY A 102 -11.75 -11.08 1.50
CA GLY A 102 -10.54 -11.74 1.00
C GLY A 102 -9.77 -10.95 -0.05
N GLY A 103 -10.27 -9.79 -0.50
CA GLY A 103 -9.51 -8.89 -1.35
C GLY A 103 -8.22 -8.44 -0.67
N ARG A 104 -7.12 -8.37 -1.42
CA ARG A 104 -5.83 -7.87 -0.93
C ARG A 104 -5.45 -6.59 -1.67
N GLY A 105 -4.56 -5.76 -1.15
CA GLY A 105 -4.27 -4.53 -1.87
C GLY A 105 -3.31 -3.56 -1.22
N ALA A 106 -3.07 -2.45 -1.91
CA ALA A 106 -2.19 -1.39 -1.45
C ALA A 106 -2.87 -0.03 -1.56
N SER A 107 -2.60 0.86 -0.60
CA SER A 107 -2.93 2.29 -0.68
C SER A 107 -1.67 3.11 -0.89
N LEU A 108 -1.75 4.08 -1.79
CA LEU A 108 -0.62 4.90 -2.22
C LEU A 108 -1.01 6.38 -2.24
N PRO A 109 -1.38 6.95 -1.07
CA PRO A 109 -1.82 8.34 -1.00
C PRO A 109 -0.70 9.30 -1.42
N GLY A 110 -0.98 10.17 -2.40
CA GLY A 110 -0.02 11.20 -2.83
C GLY A 110 1.24 10.64 -3.49
N VAL A 111 1.15 9.46 -4.11
CA VAL A 111 2.30 8.81 -4.75
C VAL A 111 2.94 9.72 -5.80
N THR A 112 4.26 9.68 -5.88
CA THR A 112 5.02 10.52 -6.82
C THR A 112 5.79 9.66 -7.82
N LYS A 113 6.18 10.26 -8.95
CA LYS A 113 7.06 9.63 -9.94
C LYS A 113 8.33 9.06 -9.29
N GLN A 114 8.96 9.79 -8.37
CA GLN A 114 10.17 9.32 -7.69
C GLN A 114 9.93 8.02 -6.93
N MET A 115 8.76 7.86 -6.31
CA MET A 115 8.41 6.62 -5.60
C MET A 115 8.36 5.41 -6.55
N PHE A 116 7.88 5.59 -7.78
CA PHE A 116 7.90 4.52 -8.79
C PHE A 116 9.31 4.18 -9.26
N LEU A 117 10.21 5.16 -9.31
CA LEU A 117 11.56 5.02 -9.83
C LEU A 117 12.59 4.55 -8.79
N GLU A 118 12.26 4.55 -7.50
CA GLU A 118 13.20 4.15 -6.45
C GLU A 118 12.58 3.13 -5.50
N PRO A 119 11.75 3.51 -4.50
CA PRO A 119 11.31 2.58 -3.48
C PRO A 119 10.34 1.49 -4.00
N MET A 120 9.60 1.71 -5.10
CA MET A 120 8.80 0.64 -5.73
C MET A 120 9.64 -0.42 -6.45
N MET A 121 10.88 -0.09 -6.81
CA MET A 121 11.83 -1.00 -7.45
C MET A 121 12.76 -1.69 -6.45
N ALA A 122 12.59 -1.44 -5.16
CA ALA A 122 13.39 -2.09 -4.12
C ALA A 122 13.19 -3.63 -4.13
N ASP A 123 14.20 -4.35 -3.64
CA ASP A 123 14.06 -5.76 -3.29
C ASP A 123 13.18 -5.87 -2.05
N TYR A 124 11.89 -6.14 -2.24
CA TYR A 124 10.95 -6.26 -1.12
C TYR A 124 11.21 -7.49 -0.26
N GLY A 125 11.95 -8.49 -0.77
CA GLY A 125 12.47 -9.56 0.05
C GLY A 125 13.51 -9.05 1.05
N TYR A 126 14.39 -8.12 0.65
CA TYR A 126 15.31 -7.45 1.57
C TYR A 126 14.58 -6.50 2.51
N VAL A 127 13.67 -5.67 2.01
CA VAL A 127 12.85 -4.77 2.84
C VAL A 127 12.15 -5.57 3.94
N LYS A 128 11.49 -6.67 3.59
CA LYS A 128 10.84 -7.56 4.56
C LYS A 128 11.79 -8.09 5.63
N ARG A 129 13.00 -8.52 5.25
CA ARG A 129 14.00 -8.99 6.23
C ARG A 129 14.42 -7.89 7.20
N VAL A 130 14.64 -6.67 6.71
CA VAL A 130 15.03 -5.54 7.56
C VAL A 130 13.86 -5.11 8.46
N THR A 131 12.66 -4.97 7.92
CA THR A 131 11.45 -4.65 8.69
C THR A 131 11.22 -5.66 9.81
N GLU A 132 11.31 -6.96 9.51
CA GLU A 132 11.14 -8.01 10.54
C GLU A 132 12.21 -7.94 11.62
N ALA A 133 13.47 -7.67 11.25
CA ALA A 133 14.55 -7.53 12.22
C ALA A 133 14.31 -6.35 13.18
N VAL A 134 13.86 -5.20 12.66
CA VAL A 134 13.53 -4.02 13.48
C VAL A 134 12.29 -4.28 14.35
N ALA A 135 11.22 -4.84 13.78
CA ALA A 135 10.01 -5.19 14.52
C ALA A 135 10.29 -6.19 15.65
N SER A 136 11.14 -7.19 15.39
CA SER A 136 11.60 -8.16 16.40
C SER A 136 12.44 -7.52 17.52
N LEU A 137 13.14 -6.42 17.27
CA LEU A 137 13.82 -5.65 18.32
C LEU A 137 12.80 -4.88 19.17
N LEU A 138 11.79 -4.29 18.53
CA LEU A 138 10.70 -3.59 19.23
C LEU A 138 9.88 -4.54 20.11
N ASP A 139 9.50 -5.71 19.59
CA ASP A 139 8.71 -6.72 20.31
C ASP A 139 9.40 -7.24 21.59
N ARG A 140 10.73 -7.31 21.58
CA ARG A 140 11.53 -7.78 22.73
C ARG A 140 11.96 -6.65 23.67
N GLY A 141 11.82 -5.40 23.22
CA GLY A 141 12.24 -4.24 23.99
C GLY A 141 11.24 -3.90 25.09
N GLU A 142 11.75 -3.40 26.21
CA GLU A 142 10.90 -2.88 27.30
C GLU A 142 10.76 -1.35 27.24
N LYS A 143 11.77 -0.66 26.68
CA LYS A 143 11.82 0.80 26.58
C LYS A 143 12.55 1.23 25.31
N VAL A 144 12.15 2.37 24.76
CA VAL A 144 12.88 3.08 23.71
C VAL A 144 13.28 4.46 24.22
N ARG A 145 14.53 4.86 23.97
CA ARG A 145 15.02 6.22 24.23
C ARG A 145 15.31 6.91 22.90
N LEU A 146 14.64 8.02 22.64
CA LEU A 146 14.82 8.86 21.47
C LEU A 146 15.61 10.10 21.85
N THR A 147 16.77 10.32 21.22
CA THR A 147 17.60 11.51 21.43
C THR A 147 17.92 12.23 20.14
N SER A 148 18.00 13.56 20.13
CA SER A 148 18.43 14.35 18.97
C SER A 148 19.39 15.50 19.37
N PRO A 149 20.27 15.95 18.46
CA PRO A 149 21.15 17.10 18.72
C PRO A 149 20.40 18.41 19.01
N SER A 150 19.15 18.54 18.55
CA SER A 150 18.29 19.70 18.83
C SER A 150 17.60 19.65 20.19
N GLY A 151 17.89 18.64 21.02
CA GLY A 151 17.47 18.56 22.42
C GLY A 151 16.30 17.63 22.70
N THR A 152 15.87 16.80 21.74
CA THR A 152 14.93 15.70 22.05
C THR A 152 15.63 14.72 22.99
N ASP A 153 15.02 14.38 24.12
CA ASP A 153 15.39 13.25 24.98
C ASP A 153 14.09 12.69 25.61
N LEU A 154 13.56 11.64 24.99
CA LEU A 154 12.28 11.03 25.35
C LEU A 154 12.49 9.55 25.64
N THR A 155 11.93 9.04 26.73
CA THR A 155 11.87 7.60 27.00
C THR A 155 10.43 7.13 27.03
N LEU A 156 10.12 6.09 26.25
CA LEU A 156 8.80 5.47 26.14
C LEU A 156 8.88 4.01 26.58
N SER A 157 7.82 3.50 27.24
CA SER A 157 7.69 2.08 27.55
C SER A 157 7.15 1.31 26.33
N LEU A 158 7.73 0.14 26.09
CA LEU A 158 7.33 -0.84 25.09
C LEU A 158 6.66 -2.07 25.73
N GLU A 159 6.62 -2.16 27.06
CA GLU A 159 6.08 -3.31 27.77
C GLU A 159 4.64 -3.64 27.35
N GLY A 160 4.40 -4.91 27.01
CA GLY A 160 3.08 -5.43 26.64
C GLY A 160 2.60 -5.02 25.24
N ARG A 161 3.45 -4.41 24.41
CA ARG A 161 3.10 -3.95 23.06
C ARG A 161 3.67 -4.90 22.01
N VAL A 162 3.04 -4.91 20.84
CA VAL A 162 3.48 -5.69 19.66
C VAL A 162 3.68 -4.74 18.49
N ALA A 163 4.82 -4.86 17.84
CA ALA A 163 5.17 -4.08 16.67
C ALA A 163 4.37 -4.53 15.44
N MET A 164 3.79 -3.55 14.75
CA MET A 164 3.28 -3.69 13.40
C MET A 164 4.44 -3.75 12.41
N ARG A 165 4.30 -4.63 11.42
CA ARG A 165 5.26 -4.83 10.32
C ARG A 165 4.61 -4.35 9.04
N ASP A 166 5.08 -3.23 8.51
CA ASP A 166 4.75 -2.75 7.18
C ASP A 166 5.89 -3.19 6.23
N ASP A 167 5.90 -4.48 5.91
CA ASP A 167 6.98 -5.14 5.15
C ASP A 167 6.73 -5.18 3.64
N GLY A 168 5.56 -4.71 3.19
CA GLY A 168 5.14 -4.71 1.80
C GLY A 168 4.65 -6.07 1.27
N ASP A 169 4.56 -7.12 2.07
CA ASP A 169 4.03 -8.42 1.63
C ASP A 169 2.51 -8.48 1.78
N TYR A 170 1.81 -8.12 0.71
CA TYR A 170 0.36 -8.16 0.61
C TYR A 170 -0.12 -9.26 -0.35
N THR A 171 0.63 -10.36 -0.43
CA THR A 171 0.41 -11.42 -1.42
C THR A 171 -0.71 -12.40 -1.05
N ARG A 172 -1.19 -12.36 0.20
CA ARG A 172 -2.23 -13.27 0.72
C ARG A 172 -3.59 -12.58 0.80
N PRO A 173 -4.70 -13.32 0.62
CA PRO A 173 -6.05 -12.78 0.79
C PRO A 173 -6.24 -12.03 2.11
N GLY A 174 -6.92 -10.88 2.04
CA GLY A 174 -7.19 -10.01 3.20
C GLY A 174 -6.01 -9.17 3.69
N LEU A 175 -4.79 -9.36 3.16
CA LEU A 175 -3.65 -8.50 3.49
C LEU A 175 -3.70 -7.19 2.72
N TRP A 176 -3.26 -6.13 3.38
CA TRP A 176 -3.13 -4.83 2.76
C TRP A 176 -2.17 -3.95 3.56
N GLY A 177 -1.72 -2.87 2.93
CA GLY A 177 -0.98 -1.81 3.61
C GLY A 177 -0.68 -0.66 2.66
N ASN A 178 0.34 0.13 2.99
CA ASN A 178 0.76 1.22 2.13
C ASN A 178 1.90 0.78 1.21
N LEU A 179 2.01 1.40 0.04
CA LEU A 179 3.21 1.32 -0.78
C LEU A 179 3.69 2.73 -1.17
N PRO A 180 5.02 2.97 -1.17
CA PRO A 180 6.08 2.04 -0.76
C PRO A 180 6.06 1.72 0.75
N ALA A 181 6.46 0.49 1.11
CA ALA A 181 6.49 0.01 2.50
C ALA A 181 7.92 0.04 3.08
N GLY A 182 8.12 -0.54 4.28
CA GLY A 182 9.44 -0.68 4.91
C GLY A 182 9.51 -0.15 6.34
N GLU A 183 8.37 -0.07 7.04
CA GLU A 183 8.29 0.50 8.39
C GLU A 183 8.01 -0.58 9.44
N ALA A 184 8.57 -0.39 10.63
CA ALA A 184 8.18 -1.12 11.83
C ALA A 184 7.74 -0.09 12.88
N CYS A 185 6.51 -0.19 13.37
CA CYS A 185 5.97 0.75 14.34
C CYS A 185 5.29 0.03 15.50
N ILE A 186 5.27 0.64 16.68
CA ILE A 186 4.70 0.06 17.89
C ILE A 186 3.93 1.16 18.64
N ALA A 187 2.74 0.83 19.15
CA ALA A 187 1.79 1.79 19.70
C ALA A 187 1.18 1.32 21.03
#